data_AF-A0A7K1CJU4-F1
#
_entry.id   AF-A0A7K1CJU4-F1
#
_cell.length_a   1.000
_cell.length_b   1.000
_cell.length_c   1.000
_cell.angle_alpha   90.00
_cell.angle_beta   90.00
_cell.angle_gamma   90.00
#
_symmetry.space_group_name_H-M   'P 1'
#
loop_
_entity.id
_entity.type
_entity.pdbx_description
1 polymer ?
#
loop_
_entity_poly.entity_id
_entity_poly.type
_entity_poly.pdbx_seq_one_letter_code
_entity_poly.pdbx_strand_id
1 'polypeptide(L)'
;MTEPVLKVENLTVEFWVDGVWYPAAIDMNFEVQAGQVLAIVGESGSGKSTTALGLMNLLASNARTSGSVRVKGEEMIGANATTLRRTRGKEVAYIFQEPMTALNPVYTIGFQIVETLRNHFDMGPHEAKIRAIELLTMVDIPDPEKSLNKYPQQLAGGQRQRARIAQALACDPGRVVADEAAT
;
A
#
# COMPACT_ATOMS: atom_id res chain seq x y z
N MET A 1 0.15 27.21 -9.24
CA MET A 1 0.25 26.34 -8.05
C MET A 1 0.37 24.93 -8.56
N THR A 2 1.31 24.15 -8.02
CA THR A 2 1.49 22.75 -8.37
C THR A 2 0.29 21.95 -7.88
N GLU A 3 -0.22 21.02 -8.70
CA GLU A 3 -1.35 20.18 -8.29
C GLU A 3 -0.90 19.25 -7.14
N PRO A 4 -1.67 19.15 -6.04
CA PRO A 4 -1.32 18.27 -4.93
C PRO A 4 -1.21 16.84 -5.45
N VAL A 5 -0.28 16.10 -4.85
CA VAL A 5 -0.12 14.72 -5.23
C VAL A 5 -1.39 13.98 -4.77
N LEU A 6 -1.75 14.04 -3.50
CA LEU A 6 -2.99 13.47 -2.97
C LEU A 6 -3.92 14.61 -2.54
N LYS A 7 -5.18 14.57 -2.93
CA LYS A 7 -6.21 15.49 -2.45
C LYS A 7 -7.41 14.71 -1.95
N VAL A 8 -7.84 14.99 -0.73
CA VAL A 8 -8.95 14.33 -0.06
C VAL A 8 -9.94 15.41 0.37
N GLU A 9 -11.18 15.29 -0.09
CA GLU A 9 -12.23 16.27 0.17
C GLU A 9 -13.49 15.56 0.69
N ASN A 10 -13.91 15.93 1.90
CA ASN A 10 -15.10 15.42 2.58
C ASN A 10 -15.18 13.88 2.61
N LEU A 11 -14.02 13.22 2.80
CA LEU A 11 -13.98 11.77 2.87
C LEU A 11 -14.65 11.28 4.16
N THR A 12 -15.73 10.55 3.99
CA THR A 12 -16.44 9.87 5.08
C THR A 12 -16.43 8.37 4.81
N VAL A 13 -16.13 7.57 5.84
CA VAL A 13 -16.13 6.12 5.78
C VAL A 13 -17.08 5.57 6.84
N GLU A 14 -18.02 4.73 6.42
CA GLU A 14 -19.03 4.13 7.29
C GLU A 14 -19.08 2.61 7.11
N PHE A 15 -19.41 1.89 8.17
CA PHE A 15 -19.62 0.44 8.16
C PHE A 15 -21.06 0.08 8.50
N TRP A 16 -21.59 -0.91 7.80
CA TRP A 16 -22.89 -1.50 8.11
C TRP A 16 -22.74 -2.55 9.21
N VAL A 17 -23.37 -2.29 10.36
CA VAL A 17 -23.38 -3.17 11.54
C VAL A 17 -24.80 -3.18 12.09
N ASP A 18 -25.36 -4.36 12.32
CA ASP A 18 -26.68 -4.56 12.94
C ASP A 18 -27.83 -3.71 12.36
N GLY A 19 -27.80 -3.48 11.04
CA GLY A 19 -28.84 -2.72 10.34
C GLY A 19 -28.66 -1.20 10.35
N VAL A 20 -27.52 -0.70 10.84
CA VAL A 20 -27.21 0.74 10.95
C VAL A 20 -25.83 1.04 10.36
N TRP A 21 -25.68 2.22 9.77
CA TRP A 21 -24.37 2.73 9.33
C TRP A 21 -23.67 3.43 10.50
N TYR A 22 -22.48 2.96 10.84
CA TYR A 22 -21.61 3.56 11.85
C TYR A 22 -20.43 4.26 11.19
N PRO A 23 -20.20 5.56 11.46
CA PRO A 23 -19.06 6.27 10.92
C PRO A 23 -17.76 5.84 11.61
N ALA A 24 -16.74 5.61 10.81
CA ALA A 24 -15.37 5.36 11.25
C ALA A 24 -14.44 6.54 10.95
N ALA A 25 -14.72 7.31 9.90
CA ALA A 25 -14.09 8.58 9.59
C ALA A 25 -15.15 9.55 9.05
N ILE A 26 -15.09 10.83 9.46
CA ILE A 26 -16.11 11.83 9.15
C ILE A 26 -15.43 13.07 8.56
N ASP A 27 -15.87 13.48 7.37
CA ASP A 27 -15.53 14.74 6.71
C ASP A 27 -14.03 15.05 6.69
N MET A 28 -13.23 14.05 6.32
CA MET A 28 -11.78 14.20 6.25
C MET A 28 -11.37 15.05 5.05
N ASN A 29 -10.58 16.08 5.32
CA ASN A 29 -10.13 17.06 4.35
C ASN A 29 -8.63 17.31 4.52
N PHE A 30 -7.82 16.90 3.53
CA PHE A 30 -6.38 17.15 3.53
C PHE A 30 -5.78 17.01 2.14
N GLU A 31 -4.60 17.59 1.96
CA GLU A 31 -3.79 17.42 0.75
C GLU A 31 -2.34 17.12 1.11
N VAL A 32 -1.66 16.42 0.20
CA VAL A 32 -0.23 16.11 0.31
C VAL A 32 0.44 16.63 -0.94
N GLN A 33 1.48 17.45 -0.77
CA GLN A 33 2.31 17.96 -1.83
C GLN A 33 3.48 17.00 -2.15
N ALA A 34 4.10 17.15 -3.32
CA ALA A 34 5.24 16.32 -3.69
C ALA A 34 6.40 16.53 -2.69
N GLY A 35 6.98 15.43 -2.19
CA GLY A 35 8.04 15.47 -1.18
C GLY A 35 7.56 15.77 0.25
N GLN A 36 6.26 15.94 0.47
CA GLN A 36 5.69 16.14 1.80
C GLN A 36 5.39 14.79 2.47
N VAL A 37 5.63 14.74 3.78
CA VAL A 37 5.17 13.64 4.64
C VAL A 37 3.98 14.14 5.46
N LEU A 38 2.87 13.43 5.39
CA LEU A 38 1.70 13.67 6.24
C LEU A 38 1.54 12.48 7.21
N ALA A 39 1.39 12.78 8.50
CA ALA A 39 1.12 11.78 9.52
C ALA A 39 -0.31 11.95 10.05
N ILE A 40 -1.08 10.86 10.06
CA ILE A 40 -2.40 10.80 10.72
C ILE A 40 -2.20 10.10 12.06
N VAL A 41 -2.47 10.81 13.15
CA VAL A 41 -2.29 10.33 14.53
C VAL A 41 -3.62 10.39 15.29
N GLY A 42 -3.80 9.47 16.23
CA GLY A 42 -5.05 9.31 16.97
C GLY A 42 -5.07 8.02 17.78
N GLU A 43 -6.01 7.91 18.71
CA GLU A 43 -6.16 6.75 19.58
C GLU A 43 -6.50 5.46 18.81
N SER A 44 -6.31 4.31 19.46
CA SER A 44 -6.75 3.03 18.87
C SER A 44 -8.26 3.07 18.59
N GLY A 45 -8.66 2.62 17.40
CA GLY A 45 -10.06 2.67 16.97
C GLY A 45 -10.55 4.03 16.43
N SER A 46 -9.71 5.07 16.37
CA SER A 46 -10.11 6.40 15.86
C SER A 46 -10.27 6.50 14.34
N GLY A 47 -10.31 5.38 13.61
CA GLY A 47 -10.52 5.36 12.15
C GLY A 47 -9.29 5.62 11.28
N LYS A 48 -8.06 5.62 11.82
CA LYS A 48 -6.82 5.87 11.06
C LYS A 48 -6.63 4.88 9.90
N SER A 49 -6.57 3.58 10.22
CA SER A 49 -6.39 2.51 9.23
C SER A 49 -7.57 2.44 8.26
N THR A 50 -8.80 2.67 8.75
CA THR A 50 -9.98 2.78 7.89
C THR A 50 -9.86 3.91 6.88
N THR A 51 -9.41 5.09 7.32
CA THR A 51 -9.19 6.24 6.42
C THR A 51 -8.17 5.86 5.35
N ALA A 52 -7.03 5.30 5.75
CA ALA A 52 -5.96 4.89 4.84
C ALA A 52 -6.43 3.83 3.81
N LEU A 53 -7.20 2.82 4.22
CA LEU A 53 -7.82 1.84 3.32
C LEU A 53 -8.86 2.47 2.39
N GLY A 54 -9.64 3.44 2.90
CA GLY A 54 -10.65 4.18 2.14
C GLY A 54 -10.07 4.98 0.98
N LEU A 55 -8.89 5.58 1.16
CA LEU A 55 -8.20 6.34 0.11
C LEU A 55 -7.97 5.52 -1.16
N MET A 56 -7.73 4.21 -1.00
CA MET A 56 -7.38 3.33 -2.10
C MET A 56 -8.50 2.39 -2.49
N ASN A 57 -9.72 2.56 -1.98
CA ASN A 57 -10.87 1.67 -2.20
C ASN A 57 -10.56 0.20 -1.83
N LEU A 58 -9.93 -0.01 -0.66
CA LEU A 58 -9.52 -1.30 -0.11
C LEU A 58 -10.37 -1.75 1.09
N LEU A 59 -11.51 -1.09 1.31
CA LEU A 59 -12.38 -1.39 2.44
C LEU A 59 -13.15 -2.70 2.24
N ALA A 60 -13.61 -3.27 3.35
CA ALA A 60 -14.46 -4.46 3.35
C ALA A 60 -15.81 -4.21 2.66
N SER A 61 -16.49 -5.29 2.25
CA SER A 61 -17.77 -5.22 1.52
C SER A 61 -18.92 -4.60 2.31
N ASN A 62 -18.83 -4.56 3.64
CA ASN A 62 -19.80 -3.90 4.52
C ASN A 62 -19.48 -2.41 4.74
N ALA A 63 -18.45 -1.86 4.09
CA ALA A 63 -18.10 -0.46 4.18
C ALA A 63 -18.60 0.33 2.97
N ARG A 64 -18.83 1.62 3.18
CA ARG A 64 -19.03 2.59 2.08
C ARG A 64 -18.19 3.84 2.30
N THR A 65 -17.89 4.51 1.20
CA THR A 65 -17.20 5.81 1.20
C THR A 65 -18.02 6.85 0.47
N SER A 66 -17.90 8.09 0.93
CA SER A 66 -18.39 9.28 0.23
C SER A 66 -17.31 10.37 0.25
N GLY A 67 -17.49 11.41 -0.57
CA GLY A 67 -16.48 12.45 -0.78
C GLY A 67 -15.67 12.24 -2.06
N SER A 68 -14.44 12.74 -2.07
CA SER A 68 -13.52 12.66 -3.22
C SER A 68 -12.10 12.34 -2.75
N VAL A 69 -11.43 11.45 -3.47
CA VAL A 69 -10.01 11.12 -3.28
C VAL A 69 -9.33 11.16 -4.64
N ARG A 70 -8.47 12.16 -4.86
CA ARG A 70 -7.74 12.34 -6.11
C ARG A 70 -6.26 12.04 -5.94
N VAL A 71 -5.74 11.21 -6.84
CA VAL A 71 -4.33 10.85 -6.94
C VAL A 71 -3.79 11.37 -8.27
N LYS A 72 -2.95 12.41 -8.24
CA LYS A 72 -2.49 13.13 -9.46
C LYS A 72 -3.66 13.56 -10.35
N GLY A 73 -4.71 14.08 -9.73
CA GLY A 73 -5.93 14.52 -10.42
C GLY A 73 -6.92 13.42 -10.82
N GLU A 74 -6.55 12.13 -10.76
CA GLU A 74 -7.47 11.03 -11.06
C GLU A 74 -8.32 10.67 -9.83
N GLU A 75 -9.65 10.62 -9.99
CA GLU A 75 -10.60 10.28 -8.93
C GLU A 75 -10.60 8.78 -8.64
N MET A 76 -10.45 8.41 -7.37
CA MET A 76 -10.35 7.02 -6.92
C MET A 76 -11.68 6.45 -6.42
N ILE A 77 -12.55 7.29 -5.85
CA ILE A 77 -13.86 6.84 -5.37
C ILE A 77 -14.75 6.56 -6.59
N GLY A 78 -15.26 5.33 -6.70
CA GLY A 78 -16.06 4.89 -7.85
C GLY A 78 -15.25 4.60 -9.13
N ALA A 79 -13.92 4.66 -9.07
CA ALA A 79 -13.07 4.32 -10.19
C ALA A 79 -13.23 2.84 -10.61
N ASN A 80 -13.14 2.58 -11.91
CA ASN A 80 -13.18 1.22 -12.43
C ASN A 80 -11.91 0.42 -12.06
N ALA A 81 -11.98 -0.91 -12.17
CA ALA A 81 -10.88 -1.80 -11.80
C ALA A 81 -9.57 -1.53 -12.57
N THR A 82 -9.65 -1.07 -13.82
CA THR A 82 -8.48 -0.77 -14.66
C THR A 82 -7.75 0.46 -14.15
N THR A 83 -8.46 1.54 -13.85
CA THR A 83 -7.90 2.74 -13.20
C THR A 83 -7.29 2.38 -11.85
N LEU A 84 -8.03 1.65 -11.00
CA LEU A 84 -7.52 1.28 -9.68
C LEU A 84 -6.24 0.44 -9.78
N ARG A 85 -6.16 -0.52 -10.71
CA ARG A 85 -4.95 -1.33 -10.94
C ARG A 85 -3.77 -0.51 -11.44
N ARG A 86 -3.99 0.47 -12.31
CA ARG A 86 -2.92 1.34 -12.83
C ARG A 86 -2.38 2.27 -11.74
N THR A 87 -3.25 2.79 -10.88
CA THR A 87 -2.87 3.71 -9.81
C THR A 87 -2.22 2.97 -8.64
N ARG A 88 -2.74 1.81 -8.25
CA ARG A 88 -2.14 0.96 -7.21
C ARG A 88 -0.78 0.43 -7.70
N GLY A 89 0.20 0.43 -6.82
CA GLY A 89 1.57 0.02 -7.15
C GLY A 89 2.37 1.17 -7.74
N LYS A 90 2.03 1.68 -8.94
CA LYS A 90 2.86 2.67 -9.64
C LYS A 90 2.73 4.09 -9.10
N GLU A 91 1.52 4.51 -8.76
CA GLU A 91 1.27 5.87 -8.27
C GLU A 91 1.18 5.92 -6.74
N VAL A 92 0.60 4.87 -6.15
CA VAL A 92 0.49 4.71 -4.69
C VAL A 92 0.78 3.27 -4.31
N ALA A 93 1.81 3.08 -3.48
CA ALA A 93 2.02 1.83 -2.76
C ALA A 93 1.42 1.93 -1.35
N TYR A 94 0.85 0.83 -0.87
CA TYR A 94 0.32 0.73 0.49
C TYR A 94 1.14 -0.27 1.30
N ILE A 95 1.63 0.16 2.45
CA ILE A 95 2.29 -0.69 3.44
C ILE A 95 1.29 -0.86 4.59
N PHE A 96 0.64 -2.03 4.67
CA PHE A 96 -0.33 -2.32 5.75
C PHE A 96 0.36 -2.61 7.09
N GLN A 97 -0.46 -2.61 8.16
CA GLN A 97 -0.08 -2.76 9.56
C GLN A 97 0.58 -4.12 9.90
N GLU A 98 0.11 -5.25 9.36
CA GLU A 98 0.56 -6.58 9.83
C GLU A 98 1.57 -7.27 8.89
N PRO A 99 2.81 -7.54 9.32
CA PRO A 99 3.84 -8.19 8.49
C PRO A 99 3.50 -9.64 8.09
N MET A 100 2.70 -10.31 8.92
CA MET A 100 2.40 -11.75 8.78
C MET A 100 1.35 -12.05 7.71
N THR A 101 0.47 -11.09 7.40
CA THR A 101 -0.59 -11.25 6.39
C THR A 101 -0.20 -10.69 5.03
N ALA A 102 0.88 -9.91 4.96
CA ALA A 102 1.29 -9.22 3.74
C ALA A 102 2.01 -10.14 2.74
N LEU A 103 2.86 -11.04 3.26
CA LEU A 103 3.56 -12.02 2.45
C LEU A 103 2.82 -13.34 2.54
N ASN A 104 2.51 -13.93 1.39
CA ASN A 104 1.93 -15.24 1.32
C ASN A 104 2.96 -16.30 1.79
N PRO A 105 2.69 -17.08 2.84
CA PRO A 105 3.66 -18.00 3.45
C PRO A 105 3.99 -19.21 2.57
N VAL A 106 3.17 -19.50 1.55
CA VAL A 106 3.41 -20.64 0.64
C VAL A 106 4.29 -20.28 -0.56
N TYR A 107 4.68 -19.01 -0.71
CA TYR A 107 5.58 -18.56 -1.77
C TYR A 107 6.86 -17.97 -1.19
N THR A 108 7.96 -18.06 -1.94
CA THR A 108 9.21 -17.39 -1.56
C THR A 108 9.05 -15.87 -1.66
N ILE A 109 9.87 -15.12 -0.93
CA ILE A 109 9.85 -13.66 -1.02
C ILE A 109 10.20 -13.18 -2.43
N GLY A 110 11.12 -13.88 -3.11
CA GLY A 110 11.54 -13.53 -4.46
C GLY A 110 10.43 -13.75 -5.48
N PHE A 111 9.66 -14.82 -5.35
CA PHE A 111 8.51 -15.06 -6.21
C PHE A 111 7.52 -13.90 -6.15
N GLN A 112 7.15 -13.46 -4.95
CA GLN A 112 6.15 -12.42 -4.73
C GLN A 112 6.61 -11.05 -5.24
N ILE A 113 7.90 -10.71 -5.07
CA ILE A 113 8.46 -9.46 -5.61
C ILE A 113 8.52 -9.51 -7.14
N VAL A 114 8.97 -10.63 -7.72
CA VAL A 114 9.04 -10.81 -9.18
C VAL A 114 7.64 -10.78 -9.81
N GLU A 115 6.65 -11.42 -9.19
CA GLU A 115 5.25 -11.37 -9.63
C GLU A 115 4.74 -9.93 -9.61
N THR A 116 5.01 -9.18 -8.54
CA THR A 116 4.61 -7.78 -8.40
C THR A 116 5.20 -6.92 -9.53
N LEU A 117 6.51 -7.06 -9.81
CA LEU A 117 7.19 -6.36 -10.90
C LEU A 117 6.56 -6.68 -12.26
N ARG A 118 6.36 -7.96 -12.56
CA ARG A 118 5.85 -8.42 -13.87
C ARG A 118 4.37 -8.10 -14.11
N ASN A 119 3.60 -7.89 -13.04
CA ASN A 119 2.21 -7.46 -13.16
C ASN A 119 2.06 -5.96 -13.45
N HIS A 120 3.09 -5.15 -13.15
CA HIS A 120 3.03 -3.69 -13.30
C HIS A 120 3.97 -3.13 -14.38
N PHE A 121 4.97 -3.91 -14.79
CA PHE A 121 5.93 -3.54 -15.83
C PHE A 121 6.07 -4.63 -16.88
N ASP A 122 6.37 -4.21 -18.11
CA ASP A 122 6.70 -5.13 -19.20
C ASP A 122 8.15 -5.62 -19.03
N MET A 123 8.32 -6.63 -18.16
CA MET A 123 9.62 -7.18 -17.78
C MET A 123 9.69 -8.70 -17.95
N GLY A 124 10.83 -9.16 -18.45
CA GLY A 124 11.13 -10.59 -18.52
C GLY A 124 11.41 -11.20 -17.14
N PRO A 125 11.27 -12.53 -16.96
CA PRO A 125 11.54 -13.19 -15.68
C PRO A 125 12.96 -12.97 -15.14
N HIS A 126 13.95 -12.90 -16.03
CA HIS A 126 15.35 -12.68 -15.65
C HIS A 126 15.59 -11.26 -15.13
N GLU A 127 15.10 -10.27 -15.86
CA GLU A 127 15.20 -8.86 -15.50
C GLU A 127 14.47 -8.55 -14.18
N ALA A 128 13.26 -9.09 -14.02
CA ALA A 128 12.50 -8.94 -12.79
C ALA A 128 13.23 -9.58 -11.59
N LYS A 129 13.95 -10.69 -11.79
CA LYS A 129 14.76 -11.31 -10.74
C LYS A 129 15.94 -10.42 -10.34
N ILE A 130 16.65 -9.81 -11.30
CA ILE A 130 17.73 -8.86 -11.02
C ILE A 130 17.19 -7.68 -10.21
N ARG A 131 16.07 -7.09 -10.66
CA ARG A 131 15.42 -5.98 -9.95
C ARG A 131 14.97 -6.37 -8.53
N ALA A 132 14.48 -7.60 -8.34
CA ALA A 132 14.13 -8.10 -7.01
C ALA A 132 15.35 -8.19 -6.07
N ILE A 133 16.52 -8.57 -6.58
CA ILE A 133 17.79 -8.57 -5.81
C ILE A 133 18.18 -7.15 -5.42
N GLU A 134 18.07 -6.20 -6.34
CA GLU A 134 18.34 -4.78 -6.06
C GLU A 134 17.42 -4.25 -4.96
N LEU A 135 16.12 -4.54 -5.05
CA LEU A 135 15.13 -4.14 -4.04
C LEU A 135 15.47 -4.71 -2.66
N LEU A 136 15.82 -6.00 -2.58
CA LEU A 136 16.23 -6.63 -1.32
C LEU A 136 17.55 -6.07 -0.79
N THR A 137 18.46 -5.67 -1.67
CA THR A 137 19.71 -4.99 -1.30
C THR A 137 19.42 -3.61 -0.71
N MET A 138 18.53 -2.82 -1.32
CA MET A 138 18.18 -1.47 -0.84
C MET A 138 17.55 -1.47 0.55
N VAL A 139 16.92 -2.57 0.96
CA VAL A 139 16.33 -2.72 2.29
C VAL A 139 17.20 -3.58 3.23
N ASP A 140 18.51 -3.67 2.98
CA ASP A 140 19.48 -4.37 3.85
C ASP A 140 19.07 -5.81 4.23
N ILE A 141 18.61 -6.60 3.25
CA ILE A 141 18.42 -8.04 3.44
C ILE A 141 19.75 -8.76 3.25
N PRO A 142 20.24 -9.52 4.24
CA PRO A 142 21.49 -10.28 4.11
C PRO A 142 21.41 -11.32 2.99
N ASP A 143 22.51 -11.47 2.24
CA ASP A 143 22.62 -12.37 1.09
C ASP A 143 21.38 -12.33 0.18
N PRO A 144 21.04 -11.18 -0.45
CA PRO A 144 19.76 -10.99 -1.13
C PRO A 144 19.50 -12.05 -2.21
N GLU A 145 20.54 -12.48 -2.94
CA GLU A 145 20.47 -13.57 -3.91
C GLU A 145 20.00 -14.90 -3.32
N LYS A 146 20.48 -15.25 -2.12
CA LYS A 146 20.04 -16.46 -1.39
C LYS A 146 18.68 -16.23 -0.77
N SER A 147 18.46 -15.06 -0.20
CA SER A 147 17.24 -14.69 0.50
C SER A 147 16.02 -14.66 -0.41
N LEU A 148 16.16 -14.40 -1.73
CA LEU A 148 15.07 -14.57 -2.71
C LEU A 148 14.36 -15.93 -2.61
N ASN A 149 15.10 -16.99 -2.29
CA ASN A 149 14.57 -18.35 -2.22
C ASN A 149 13.99 -18.70 -0.83
N LYS A 150 14.06 -17.78 0.12
CA LYS A 150 13.49 -17.98 1.46
C LYS A 150 11.99 -17.74 1.44
N TYR A 151 11.28 -18.55 2.20
CA TYR A 151 9.90 -18.31 2.57
C TYR A 151 9.82 -17.30 3.73
N PRO A 152 8.68 -16.60 3.92
CA PRO A 152 8.51 -15.61 4.99
C PRO A 152 8.90 -16.15 6.38
N GLN A 153 8.49 -17.38 6.70
CA GLN A 153 8.80 -18.06 7.97
C GLN A 153 10.30 -18.29 8.22
N GLN A 154 11.14 -18.24 7.19
CA GLN A 154 12.59 -18.42 7.29
C GLN A 154 13.36 -17.10 7.52
N LEU A 155 12.66 -15.96 7.54
CA LEU A 155 13.24 -14.65 7.83
C LEU A 155 13.03 -14.26 9.29
N ALA A 156 13.97 -13.50 9.85
CA ALA A 156 13.77 -12.83 11.15
C ALA A 156 12.68 -11.74 11.05
N GLY A 157 12.08 -11.33 12.16
CA GLY A 157 10.99 -10.34 12.18
C GLY A 157 11.31 -9.06 11.39
N GLY A 158 12.45 -8.42 11.69
CA GLY A 158 12.90 -7.22 10.96
C GLY A 158 13.21 -7.48 9.48
N GLN A 159 13.68 -8.68 9.12
CA GLN A 159 13.89 -9.04 7.71
C GLN A 159 12.57 -9.21 6.96
N ARG A 160 11.51 -9.72 7.61
CA ARG A 160 10.17 -9.80 7.00
C ARG A 160 9.62 -8.42 6.71
N GLN A 161 9.74 -7.50 7.66
CA GLN A 161 9.33 -6.10 7.49
C GLN A 161 10.08 -5.45 6.32
N ARG A 162 11.41 -5.62 6.26
CA ARG A 162 12.23 -5.09 5.15
C ARG A 162 11.87 -5.72 3.81
N ALA A 163 11.66 -7.03 3.73
CA ALA A 163 11.20 -7.68 2.50
C ALA A 163 9.83 -7.15 2.02
N ARG A 164 8.92 -6.83 2.95
CA ARG A 164 7.65 -6.17 2.61
C ARG A 164 7.85 -4.75 2.08
N ILE A 165 8.74 -3.97 2.69
CA ILE A 165 9.10 -2.63 2.20
C ILE A 165 9.65 -2.76 0.77
N ALA A 166 10.54 -3.72 0.50
CA ALA A 166 11.04 -3.99 -0.85
C ALA A 166 9.91 -4.32 -1.84
N GLN A 167 8.91 -5.12 -1.45
CA GLN A 167 7.77 -5.40 -2.30
C GLN A 167 6.91 -4.14 -2.56
N ALA A 168 6.69 -3.30 -1.55
CA ALA A 168 5.95 -2.05 -1.70
C ALA A 168 6.69 -1.04 -2.59
N LEU A 169 8.01 -1.00 -2.51
CA LEU A 169 8.88 -0.18 -3.37
C LEU A 169 9.10 -0.78 -4.76
N ALA A 170 8.67 -2.03 -5.01
CA ALA A 170 8.95 -2.72 -6.25
C ALA A 170 8.37 -1.99 -7.47
N CYS A 171 7.22 -1.35 -7.30
CA CYS A 171 6.56 -0.59 -8.36
C CYS A 171 7.09 0.84 -8.54
N ASP A 172 8.22 1.19 -7.90
CA ASP A 172 8.78 2.54 -7.85
C ASP A 172 7.69 3.60 -7.63
N PRO A 173 6.92 3.45 -6.53
CA PRO A 173 5.71 4.21 -6.37
C PRO A 173 6.05 5.69 -6.23
N GLY A 174 5.31 6.55 -6.93
CA GLY A 174 5.41 8.00 -6.74
C GLY A 174 5.13 8.43 -5.28
N ARG A 175 4.41 7.58 -4.51
CA ARG A 175 4.05 7.79 -3.09
C ARG A 175 3.86 6.49 -2.34
N VAL A 176 4.10 6.54 -1.03
CA VAL A 176 3.83 5.45 -0.10
C VAL A 176 2.83 5.89 0.95
N VAL A 177 1.73 5.15 1.10
CA VAL A 177 0.85 5.21 2.27
C VAL A 177 1.32 4.12 3.22
N ALA A 178 1.80 4.52 4.40
CA ALA A 178 2.28 3.62 5.42
C ALA A 178 1.35 3.65 6.64
N ASP A 179 0.72 2.52 6.93
CA ASP A 179 -0.13 2.32 8.10
C ASP A 179 0.70 1.62 9.19
N GLU A 180 1.08 2.37 10.23
CA GLU A 180 1.89 1.92 11.39
C GLU A 180 3.20 1.17 11.03
N ALA A 181 3.99 1.69 10.11
CA ALA A 181 5.23 1.03 9.66
C ALA A 181 6.39 0.97 10.69
N ALA A 182 6.18 1.34 11.96
CA ALA A 182 7.24 1.55 12.95
C ALA A 182 7.02 0.88 14.33
N THR A 183 6.14 -0.13 14.43
CA THR A 183 6.02 -0.95 15.66
C THR A 183 6.83 -2.23 15.57
#